data_AF-A0A926CTP8-F1
#
_entry.id   AF-A0A926CTP8-F1
#
_cell.length_a   1.000
_cell.length_b   1.000
_cell.length_c   1.000
_cell.angle_alpha   90.00
_cell.angle_beta   90.00
_cell.angle_gamma   90.00
#
_symmetry.space_group_name_H-M   'P 1'
#
loop_
_entity.id
_entity.type
_entity.pdbx_description
1 polymer ?
#
loop_
_entity_poly.entity_id
_entity_poly.type
_entity_poly.pdbx_seq_one_letter_code
_entity_poly.pdbx_strand_id
1 'polypeptide(L)'
;MATISGSGYSSRKKRSLPILPVLSAAMLLTAAALLLFELIAFSQADSLMSAGVRVAGIDVSGETQRGAILKWQQAYEDDVILYYDTSPMVLQPASVGFRLNNESMLASALNSSSINANFWLRFFNYLTGQEFGQGSDVPLSADYQQGLLNNYLEDLAARYDRSPGSPGYDVATQTVYAGKRGSTLDLPQALLMIDEALRKPINRTVQLPIGDSAASKPNLNTLRQLIIDYLDIQGFIHDGQASIASVFIIDLQTGEELNILGDVASSAASTMKVPILIDFYRYKDFPPDQDEAYIMANSLLCSRNSSSNLLMKLIGGGQEGDEFKGVQSVTASAL
;
A
#
# COMPACT_ATOMS: atom_id res chain seq x y z
N MET A 1 62.81 -121.26 6.57
CA MET A 1 61.73 -121.25 5.55
C MET A 1 61.27 -119.80 5.42
N ALA A 2 61.75 -119.08 4.42
CA ALA A 2 61.17 -118.93 3.08
C ALA A 2 60.44 -117.57 2.96
N THR A 3 61.18 -116.63 2.38
CA THR A 3 60.83 -115.46 1.56
C THR A 3 59.37 -115.27 1.11
N ILE A 4 58.92 -114.02 1.01
CA ILE A 4 58.35 -113.43 -0.23
C ILE A 4 58.54 -111.90 -0.23
N SER A 5 58.92 -111.42 -1.42
CA SER A 5 59.20 -110.05 -1.86
C SER A 5 57.94 -109.32 -2.32
N GLY A 6 57.94 -107.99 -2.26
CA GLY A 6 56.85 -107.12 -2.76
C GLY A 6 57.31 -105.68 -3.01
N SER A 7 57.80 -105.44 -4.23
CA SER A 7 58.21 -104.17 -4.84
C SER A 7 57.14 -103.07 -4.89
N GLY A 8 57.55 -101.80 -4.77
CA GLY A 8 57.13 -100.79 -5.77
C GLY A 8 56.70 -99.40 -5.30
N TYR A 9 57.42 -98.41 -5.85
CA TYR A 9 57.06 -97.00 -6.13
C TYR A 9 57.19 -95.92 -5.04
N SER A 10 58.36 -95.28 -5.00
CA SER A 10 58.52 -93.92 -4.45
C SER A 10 58.18 -92.86 -5.50
N SER A 11 57.00 -92.24 -5.38
CA SER A 11 56.72 -90.95 -6.03
C SER A 11 56.99 -89.83 -5.02
N ARG A 12 58.11 -89.12 -5.22
CA ARG A 12 58.45 -87.89 -4.47
C ARG A 12 57.52 -86.77 -4.96
N LYS A 13 56.37 -86.59 -4.30
CA LYS A 13 55.57 -85.36 -4.41
C LYS A 13 56.38 -84.18 -3.86
N LYS A 14 56.92 -83.34 -4.75
CA LYS A 14 57.33 -81.98 -4.39
C LYS A 14 56.06 -81.21 -3.97
N ARG A 15 55.91 -80.96 -2.66
CA ARG A 15 54.94 -79.99 -2.14
C ARG A 15 55.41 -78.60 -2.57
N SER A 16 54.87 -78.08 -3.68
CA SER A 16 54.89 -76.63 -3.91
C SER A 16 54.06 -76.00 -2.80
N LEU A 17 54.60 -74.98 -2.15
CA LEU A 17 53.83 -74.16 -1.23
C LEU A 17 52.58 -73.65 -1.98
N PRO A 18 51.38 -73.68 -1.38
CA PRO A 18 50.14 -73.29 -2.04
C PRO A 18 50.04 -71.76 -2.12
N ILE A 19 50.98 -71.13 -2.84
CA ILE A 19 51.12 -69.67 -2.95
C ILE A 19 49.92 -69.06 -3.67
N LEU A 20 49.43 -69.71 -4.73
CA LEU A 20 48.27 -69.25 -5.50
C LEU A 20 46.96 -69.21 -4.69
N PRO A 21 46.54 -70.27 -3.99
CA PRO A 21 45.29 -70.23 -3.21
C PRO A 21 45.38 -69.35 -1.96
N VAL A 22 46.57 -69.18 -1.36
CA VAL A 22 46.76 -68.25 -0.23
C VAL A 22 46.71 -66.79 -0.73
N LEU A 23 47.32 -66.50 -1.88
CA LEU A 23 47.26 -65.18 -2.51
C LEU A 23 45.84 -64.84 -2.96
N SER A 24 45.11 -65.79 -3.56
CA SER A 24 43.71 -65.58 -3.94
C SER A 24 42.81 -65.37 -2.73
N ALA A 25 43.02 -66.11 -1.63
CA ALA A 25 42.29 -65.90 -0.40
C ALA A 25 42.58 -64.52 0.22
N ALA A 26 43.85 -64.09 0.20
CA ALA A 26 44.23 -62.76 0.65
C ALA A 26 43.59 -61.65 -0.21
N MET A 27 43.62 -61.77 -1.54
CA MET A 27 42.98 -60.80 -2.44
C MET A 27 41.46 -60.74 -2.25
N LEU A 28 40.80 -61.89 -2.05
CA LEU A 28 39.36 -61.93 -1.76
C LEU A 28 39.03 -61.27 -0.42
N LEU A 29 39.84 -61.48 0.61
CA LEU A 29 39.67 -60.82 1.91
C LEU A 29 39.86 -59.31 1.80
N THR A 30 40.89 -58.85 1.07
CA THR A 30 41.12 -57.42 0.84
C THR A 30 39.99 -56.79 0.03
N ALA A 31 39.50 -57.47 -1.01
CA ALA A 31 38.36 -57.00 -1.79
C ALA A 31 37.08 -56.91 -0.95
N ALA A 32 36.82 -57.88 -0.08
CA ALA A 32 35.69 -57.85 0.84
C ALA A 32 35.82 -56.70 1.87
N ALA A 33 37.03 -56.46 2.39
CA ALA A 33 37.29 -55.34 3.30
C ALA A 33 37.09 -53.99 2.62
N LEU A 34 37.57 -53.83 1.38
CA LEU A 34 37.36 -52.62 0.58
C LEU A 34 35.89 -52.40 0.24
N LEU A 35 35.15 -53.45 -0.14
CA LEU A 35 33.71 -53.36 -0.39
C LEU A 35 32.97 -52.91 0.87
N LEU A 36 33.29 -53.50 2.03
CA LEU A 36 32.69 -53.10 3.31
C LEU A 36 33.00 -51.64 3.64
N PHE A 37 34.23 -51.20 3.41
CA PHE A 37 34.65 -49.81 3.60
C PHE A 37 33.86 -48.84 2.71
N GLU A 38 33.79 -49.11 1.40
CA GLU A 38 33.03 -48.28 0.45
C GLU A 38 31.52 -48.31 0.71
N LEU A 39 30.98 -49.43 1.18
CA LEU A 39 29.57 -49.54 1.53
C LEU A 39 29.23 -48.67 2.76
N ILE A 40 30.10 -48.63 3.76
CA ILE A 40 29.95 -47.75 4.93
C ILE A 40 30.11 -46.29 4.52
N ALA A 41 31.10 -45.97 3.67
CA ALA A 41 31.31 -44.62 3.14
C ALA A 41 30.09 -44.13 2.34
N PHE A 42 29.56 -44.98 1.46
CA PHE A 42 28.34 -44.70 0.69
C PHE A 42 27.11 -44.55 1.59
N SER A 43 26.92 -45.42 2.59
CA SER A 43 25.79 -45.31 3.53
C SER A 43 25.81 -44.01 4.33
N GLN A 44 26.98 -43.45 4.62
CA GLN A 44 27.10 -42.15 5.28
C GLN A 44 26.82 -41.00 4.30
N ALA A 45 27.35 -41.08 3.07
CA ALA A 45 27.07 -40.10 2.01
C ALA A 45 25.58 -40.06 1.63
N ASP A 46 24.89 -41.20 1.69
CA ASP A 46 23.46 -41.33 1.38
C ASP A 46 22.54 -40.64 2.40
N SER A 47 23.03 -40.40 3.61
CA SER A 47 22.30 -39.69 4.66
C SER A 47 22.33 -38.16 4.51
N LEU A 48 23.13 -37.67 3.54
CA LEU A 48 23.29 -36.25 3.22
C LEU A 48 22.39 -35.87 2.04
N MET A 49 21.93 -34.62 2.05
CA MET A 49 21.21 -34.00 0.95
C MET A 49 22.12 -33.95 -0.30
N SER A 50 21.57 -34.30 -1.46
CA SER A 50 22.30 -34.28 -2.72
C SER A 50 22.85 -32.90 -3.06
N ALA A 51 23.94 -32.85 -3.83
CA ALA A 51 24.55 -31.61 -4.26
C ALA A 51 23.59 -30.80 -5.16
N GLY A 52 23.51 -29.48 -4.92
CA GLY A 52 22.70 -28.54 -5.69
C GLY A 52 21.23 -28.47 -5.26
N VAL A 53 20.82 -29.13 -4.16
CA VAL A 53 19.45 -29.07 -3.66
C VAL A 53 19.22 -27.75 -2.91
N ARG A 54 18.23 -26.98 -3.37
CA ARG A 54 17.74 -25.77 -2.72
C ARG A 54 16.30 -25.98 -2.28
N VAL A 55 15.99 -25.55 -1.06
CA VAL A 55 14.65 -25.64 -0.49
C VAL A 55 14.25 -24.24 -0.04
N ALA A 56 13.14 -23.74 -0.58
CA ALA A 56 12.67 -22.37 -0.34
C ALA A 56 13.78 -21.31 -0.55
N GLY A 57 14.58 -21.49 -1.60
CA GLY A 57 15.70 -20.61 -1.92
C GLY A 57 16.96 -20.77 -1.06
N ILE A 58 16.94 -21.61 -0.01
CA ILE A 58 18.09 -21.92 0.85
C ILE A 58 18.85 -23.14 0.31
N ASP A 59 20.17 -23.03 0.18
CA ASP A 59 21.04 -24.15 -0.19
C ASP A 59 21.24 -25.11 0.99
N VAL A 60 20.83 -26.36 0.80
CA VAL A 60 20.92 -27.44 1.79
C VAL A 60 21.80 -28.59 1.33
N SER A 61 22.59 -28.37 0.27
CA SER A 61 23.54 -29.36 -0.25
C SER A 61 24.49 -29.88 0.83
N GLY A 62 24.64 -31.20 0.94
CA GLY A 62 25.55 -31.83 1.90
C GLY A 62 25.10 -31.76 3.37
N GLU A 63 23.92 -31.20 3.66
CA GLU A 63 23.34 -31.21 5.00
C GLU A 63 22.70 -32.57 5.33
N THR A 64 22.60 -32.93 6.60
CA THR A 64 21.67 -34.01 6.99
C THR A 64 20.23 -33.53 6.86
N GLN A 65 19.25 -34.42 6.72
CA GLN A 65 17.82 -34.03 6.67
C GLN A 65 17.41 -33.12 7.84
N ARG A 66 17.89 -33.43 9.05
CA ARG A 66 17.64 -32.62 10.25
C ARG A 66 18.36 -31.26 10.19
N GLY A 67 19.61 -31.25 9.73
CA GLY A 67 20.37 -30.01 9.52
C GLY A 67 19.71 -29.09 8.50
N ALA A 68 19.22 -29.66 7.40
CA ALA A 68 18.48 -28.95 6.37
C ALA A 68 17.22 -28.28 6.92
N ILE A 69 16.41 -29.02 7.70
CA ILE A 69 15.20 -28.47 8.37
C ILE A 69 15.56 -27.28 9.26
N LEU A 70 16.56 -27.44 10.13
CA LEU A 70 16.98 -26.36 11.03
C LEU A 70 17.44 -25.13 10.26
N LYS A 71 18.17 -25.34 9.16
CA LYS A 71 18.74 -24.26 8.35
C LYS A 71 17.67 -23.39 7.67
N TRP A 72 16.70 -24.00 6.98
CA TRP A 72 15.62 -23.20 6.37
C TRP A 72 14.63 -22.67 7.42
N GLN A 73 14.42 -23.40 8.52
CA GLN A 73 13.55 -22.92 9.60
C GLN A 73 14.12 -21.64 10.21
N GLN A 74 15.42 -21.63 10.53
CA GLN A 74 16.09 -20.44 11.06
C GLN A 74 16.01 -19.25 10.11
N ALA A 75 16.21 -19.46 8.80
CA ALA A 75 16.12 -18.38 7.81
C ALA A 75 14.72 -17.74 7.74
N TYR A 76 13.66 -18.54 7.92
CA TYR A 76 12.28 -18.06 7.85
C TYR A 76 11.73 -17.58 9.21
N GLU A 77 12.43 -17.84 10.31
CA GLU A 77 12.17 -17.28 11.63
C GLU A 77 12.63 -15.82 11.78
N ASP A 78 13.54 -15.35 10.90
CA ASP A 78 14.04 -13.97 10.92
C ASP A 78 12.92 -12.92 10.79
N ASP A 79 13.12 -11.76 11.41
CA ASP A 79 12.11 -10.69 11.41
C ASP A 79 11.95 -10.01 10.04
N VAL A 80 10.73 -9.54 9.76
CA VAL A 80 10.43 -8.67 8.63
C VAL A 80 10.44 -7.22 9.09
N ILE A 81 11.26 -6.38 8.45
CA ILE A 81 11.33 -4.94 8.76
C ILE A 81 10.31 -4.20 7.89
N LEU A 82 9.34 -3.54 8.53
CA LEU A 82 8.34 -2.71 7.87
C LEU A 82 8.68 -1.24 8.10
N TYR A 83 8.87 -0.47 7.04
CA TYR A 83 9.09 0.97 7.14
C TYR A 83 7.76 1.70 6.98
N TYR A 84 7.29 2.33 8.06
CA TYR A 84 6.23 3.32 8.00
C TYR A 84 6.89 4.68 7.74
N ASP A 85 6.85 5.12 6.48
CA ASP A 85 7.63 6.28 6.00
C ASP A 85 9.13 6.07 6.28
N THR A 86 9.70 6.77 7.26
CA THR A 86 11.12 6.64 7.66
C THR A 86 11.33 5.80 8.93
N SER A 87 10.25 5.39 9.59
CA SER A 87 10.31 4.70 10.89
C SER A 87 10.28 3.18 10.72
N PRO A 88 11.32 2.44 11.15
CA PRO A 88 11.34 0.98 11.07
C PRO A 88 10.48 0.36 12.18
N MET A 89 9.68 -0.64 11.78
CA MET A 89 8.86 -1.49 12.65
C MET A 89 9.25 -2.95 12.41
N VAL A 90 9.18 -3.76 13.45
CA VAL A 90 9.57 -5.17 13.39
C VAL A 90 8.31 -6.03 13.40
N LEU A 91 8.14 -6.85 12.36
CA LEU A 91 7.11 -7.88 12.29
C LEU A 91 7.76 -9.26 12.46
N GLN A 92 7.44 -9.91 13.57
CA GLN A 92 7.88 -11.27 13.85
C GLN A 92 6.99 -12.26 13.10
N PRO A 93 7.51 -13.18 12.27
CA PRO A 93 6.67 -14.15 11.56
C PRO A 93 5.78 -14.98 12.51
N ALA A 94 6.28 -15.28 13.71
CA ALA A 94 5.52 -15.98 14.74
C ALA A 94 4.26 -15.22 15.22
N SER A 95 4.25 -13.88 15.23
CA SER A 95 3.11 -13.10 15.71
C SER A 95 1.91 -13.15 14.76
N VAL A 96 2.14 -13.45 13.48
CA VAL A 96 1.08 -13.67 12.49
C VAL A 96 0.79 -15.16 12.25
N GLY A 97 1.39 -16.03 13.06
CA GLY A 97 1.21 -17.47 12.96
C GLY A 97 1.82 -18.06 11.70
N PHE A 98 2.90 -17.48 11.17
CA PHE A 98 3.63 -18.01 10.03
C PHE A 98 4.23 -19.39 10.36
N ARG A 99 3.94 -20.38 9.52
CA ARG A 99 4.37 -21.77 9.71
C ARG A 99 4.82 -22.39 8.40
N LEU A 100 5.95 -23.08 8.47
CA LEU A 100 6.48 -23.91 7.38
C LEU A 100 5.87 -25.31 7.43
N ASN A 101 5.54 -25.87 6.27
CA ASN A 101 5.22 -27.29 6.14
C ASN A 101 6.51 -28.10 5.90
N ASN A 102 7.27 -28.30 6.97
CA ASN A 102 8.55 -28.99 6.94
C ASN A 102 8.46 -30.41 6.36
N GLU A 103 7.38 -31.14 6.68
CA GLU A 103 7.17 -32.50 6.18
C GLU A 103 6.97 -32.50 4.67
N SER A 104 6.15 -31.60 4.14
CA SER A 104 5.92 -31.48 2.69
C SER A 104 7.18 -30.99 1.97
N MET A 105 7.91 -30.02 2.53
CA MET A 105 9.13 -29.49 1.92
C MET A 105 10.24 -30.55 1.90
N LEU A 106 10.41 -31.30 2.98
CA LEU A 106 11.34 -32.42 3.04
C LEU A 106 10.96 -33.51 2.05
N ALA A 107 9.70 -33.93 2.03
CA ALA A 107 9.23 -34.97 1.09
C ALA A 107 9.47 -34.55 -0.37
N SER A 108 9.18 -33.30 -0.73
CA SER A 108 9.47 -32.77 -2.07
C SER A 108 10.96 -32.70 -2.38
N ALA A 109 11.80 -32.37 -1.40
CA ALA A 109 13.26 -32.39 -1.54
C ALA A 109 13.82 -33.80 -1.75
N LEU A 110 13.29 -34.79 -1.02
CA LEU A 110 13.69 -36.20 -1.16
C LEU A 110 13.19 -36.83 -2.47
N ASN A 111 12.01 -36.42 -2.95
CA ASN A 111 11.44 -36.90 -4.21
C ASN A 111 12.15 -36.34 -5.44
N SER A 112 12.63 -35.10 -5.35
CA SER A 112 13.34 -34.42 -6.44
C SER A 112 14.82 -34.79 -6.51
N SER A 113 15.38 -35.25 -5.40
CA SER A 113 16.72 -35.82 -5.35
C SER A 113 16.68 -37.31 -5.73
N SER A 114 17.80 -37.83 -6.23
CA SER A 114 17.92 -39.25 -6.64
C SER A 114 17.85 -40.24 -5.47
N ILE A 115 17.51 -39.76 -4.27
CA ILE A 115 17.39 -40.51 -3.01
C ILE A 115 16.30 -41.59 -3.10
N ASN A 116 15.31 -41.46 -4.00
CA ASN A 116 14.32 -42.52 -4.25
C ASN A 116 14.74 -43.59 -5.28
N ALA A 117 15.92 -43.49 -5.91
CA ALA A 117 16.42 -44.54 -6.81
C ALA A 117 16.91 -45.77 -6.03
N ASN A 118 16.88 -46.96 -6.67
CA ASN A 118 17.33 -48.23 -6.07
C ASN A 118 18.75 -48.09 -5.50
N PHE A 119 18.92 -48.41 -4.21
CA PHE A 119 20.17 -48.35 -3.44
C PHE A 119 21.37 -48.91 -4.21
N TRP A 120 21.22 -50.09 -4.84
CA TRP A 120 22.30 -50.76 -5.56
C TRP A 120 22.73 -50.03 -6.84
N LEU A 121 21.79 -49.39 -7.53
CA LEU A 121 22.08 -48.60 -8.72
C LEU A 121 22.89 -47.35 -8.32
N ARG A 122 22.49 -46.69 -7.23
CA ARG A 122 23.22 -45.53 -6.69
C ARG A 122 24.60 -45.89 -6.17
N PHE A 123 24.74 -47.02 -5.49
CA PHE A 123 26.05 -47.52 -5.02
C PHE A 123 27.00 -47.76 -6.20
N PHE A 124 26.52 -48.39 -7.27
CA PHE A 124 27.32 -48.60 -8.49
C PHE A 124 27.70 -47.27 -9.16
N ASN A 125 26.80 -46.30 -9.16
CA ASN A 125 27.05 -44.98 -9.72
C ASN A 125 28.04 -44.16 -8.88
N TYR A 126 27.98 -44.29 -7.55
CA TYR A 126 28.99 -43.76 -6.62
C TYR A 126 30.38 -44.34 -6.90
N LEU A 127 30.48 -45.67 -7.05
CA LEU A 127 31.76 -46.34 -7.38
C LEU A 127 32.31 -45.95 -8.76
N THR A 128 31.45 -45.59 -9.71
CA THR A 128 31.84 -45.21 -11.08
C THR A 128 32.01 -43.70 -11.28
N GLY A 129 31.84 -42.89 -10.23
CA GLY A 129 32.00 -41.44 -10.28
C GLY A 129 30.93 -40.73 -11.12
N GLN A 130 29.76 -41.35 -11.32
CA GLN A 130 28.64 -40.71 -12.00
C GLN A 130 27.88 -39.82 -11.01
N GLU A 131 28.13 -38.51 -11.07
CA GLU A 131 27.42 -37.54 -10.24
C GLU A 131 25.96 -37.38 -10.70
N PHE A 132 25.01 -37.67 -9.81
CA PHE A 132 23.65 -37.16 -9.95
C PHE A 132 23.58 -35.81 -9.24
N GLY A 133 23.50 -34.73 -10.00
CA GLY A 133 23.43 -33.38 -9.45
C GLY A 133 22.74 -32.42 -10.40
N GLN A 134 21.56 -32.79 -10.93
CA GLN A 134 20.67 -31.73 -11.39
C GLN A 134 20.09 -31.08 -10.13
N GLY A 135 20.67 -29.95 -9.74
CA GLY A 135 20.19 -29.19 -8.61
C GLY A 135 18.68 -28.98 -8.73
N SER A 136 17.95 -29.36 -7.68
CA SER A 136 16.50 -29.19 -7.63
C SER A 136 16.14 -28.05 -6.71
N ASP A 137 15.21 -27.21 -7.16
CA ASP A 137 14.65 -26.12 -6.38
C ASP A 137 13.25 -26.51 -5.91
N VAL A 138 13.13 -26.73 -4.60
CA VAL A 138 11.87 -27.08 -3.95
C VAL A 138 11.18 -25.78 -3.52
N PRO A 139 9.94 -25.52 -3.97
CA PRO A 139 9.24 -24.30 -3.62
C PRO A 139 8.93 -24.26 -2.11
N LEU A 140 8.84 -23.04 -1.57
CA LEU A 140 8.38 -22.82 -0.20
C LEU A 140 6.95 -23.32 -0.02
N SER A 141 6.71 -24.12 1.02
CA SER A 141 5.37 -24.47 1.49
C SER A 141 5.17 -23.85 2.87
N ALA A 142 4.43 -22.74 2.92
CA ALA A 142 4.19 -21.98 4.14
C ALA A 142 2.85 -21.26 4.10
N ASP A 143 2.28 -21.06 5.28
CA ASP A 143 1.01 -20.38 5.51
C ASP A 143 1.07 -19.51 6.78
N TYR A 144 0.17 -18.54 6.90
CA TYR A 144 0.01 -17.68 8.08
C TYR A 144 -1.46 -17.29 8.26
N GLN A 145 -1.79 -16.73 9.42
CA GLN A 145 -3.15 -16.31 9.69
C GLN A 145 -3.35 -14.87 9.21
N GLN A 146 -4.01 -14.69 8.07
CA GLN A 146 -4.28 -13.36 7.51
C GLN A 146 -4.99 -12.42 8.50
N GLY A 147 -5.89 -12.95 9.34
CA GLY A 147 -6.56 -12.16 10.37
C GLY A 147 -5.60 -11.56 11.42
N LEU A 148 -4.52 -12.27 11.78
CA LEU A 148 -3.51 -11.73 12.70
C LEU A 148 -2.69 -10.62 12.04
N LEU A 149 -2.37 -10.77 10.76
CA LEU A 149 -1.68 -9.72 10.00
C LEU A 149 -2.56 -8.48 9.83
N ASN A 150 -3.85 -8.65 9.52
CA ASN A 150 -4.81 -7.55 9.45
C ASN A 150 -4.87 -6.79 10.78
N ASN A 151 -5.07 -7.49 11.90
CA ASN A 151 -5.12 -6.86 13.22
C ASN A 151 -3.83 -6.11 13.56
N TYR A 152 -2.67 -6.66 13.20
CA TYR A 152 -1.38 -5.99 13.40
C TYR A 152 -1.28 -4.69 12.59
N LEU A 153 -1.72 -4.71 11.32
CA LEU A 153 -1.72 -3.52 10.46
C LEU A 153 -2.77 -2.49 10.89
N GLU A 154 -3.92 -2.92 11.39
CA GLU A 154 -4.94 -2.02 11.95
C GLU A 154 -4.45 -1.33 13.23
N ASP A 155 -3.79 -2.05 14.13
CA ASP A 155 -3.13 -1.46 15.31
C ASP A 155 -1.99 -0.51 14.92
N LEU A 156 -1.24 -0.84 13.86
CA LEU A 156 -0.24 0.07 13.29
C LEU A 156 -0.88 1.34 12.73
N ALA A 157 -1.92 1.21 11.89
CA ALA A 157 -2.66 2.32 11.31
C ALA A 157 -3.25 3.22 12.43
N ALA A 158 -3.85 2.64 13.46
CA ALA A 158 -4.43 3.39 14.57
C ALA A 158 -3.42 4.26 15.33
N ARG A 159 -2.13 3.90 15.33
CA ARG A 159 -1.07 4.64 16.02
C ARG A 159 -0.36 5.67 15.14
N TYR A 160 -0.23 5.39 13.84
CA TYR A 160 0.63 6.16 12.95
C TYR A 160 -0.14 6.94 11.86
N ASP A 161 -1.35 6.51 11.51
CA ASP A 161 -2.17 7.24 10.55
C ASP A 161 -2.54 8.62 11.12
N ARG A 162 -2.47 9.62 10.26
CA ARG A 162 -2.79 11.00 10.57
C ARG A 162 -3.91 11.43 9.67
N SER A 163 -5.05 11.78 10.24
CA SER A 163 -6.10 12.44 9.47
C SER A 163 -5.57 13.77 8.90
N PRO A 164 -6.01 14.18 7.70
CA PRO A 164 -5.72 15.51 7.20
C PRO A 164 -6.12 16.59 8.20
N GLY A 165 -5.30 17.63 8.32
CA GLY A 165 -5.66 18.80 9.10
C GLY A 165 -6.85 19.53 8.48
N SER A 166 -7.61 20.24 9.31
CA SER A 166 -8.65 21.17 8.85
C SER A 166 -8.01 22.44 8.27
N PRO A 167 -8.65 23.08 7.27
CA PRO A 167 -8.23 24.40 6.81
C PRO A 167 -8.42 25.44 7.91
N GLY A 168 -7.68 26.54 7.82
CA GLY A 168 -7.77 27.64 8.77
C GLY A 168 -7.64 28.99 8.08
N TYR A 169 -7.72 30.04 8.89
CA TYR A 169 -7.58 31.42 8.46
C TYR A 169 -6.93 32.27 9.54
N ASP A 170 -6.33 33.37 9.12
CA ASP A 170 -5.85 34.43 9.99
C ASP A 170 -6.72 35.67 9.77
N VAL A 171 -7.38 36.13 10.84
CA VAL A 171 -8.34 37.25 10.77
C VAL A 171 -7.63 38.59 10.56
N ALA A 172 -6.41 38.76 11.09
CA ALA A 172 -5.67 40.01 11.00
C ALA A 172 -5.12 40.22 9.59
N THR A 173 -4.61 39.17 8.95
CA THR A 173 -4.11 39.23 7.56
C THR A 173 -5.17 38.90 6.52
N GLN A 174 -6.35 38.39 6.94
CA GLN A 174 -7.45 37.95 6.08
C GLN A 174 -7.04 36.85 5.09
N THR A 175 -6.06 36.03 5.47
CA THR A 175 -5.54 34.95 4.61
C THR A 175 -6.11 33.61 5.05
N VAL A 176 -6.47 32.77 4.07
CA VAL A 176 -6.85 31.37 4.29
C VAL A 176 -5.68 30.43 3.98
N TYR A 177 -5.60 29.31 4.67
CA TYR A 177 -4.58 28.28 4.42
C TYR A 177 -5.18 26.88 4.52
N ALA A 178 -4.64 25.98 3.70
CA ALA A 178 -5.05 24.58 3.72
C ALA A 178 -4.58 23.88 5.00
N GLY A 179 -5.26 22.81 5.36
CA GLY A 179 -4.83 21.93 6.43
C GLY A 179 -3.53 21.19 6.09
N LYS A 180 -2.93 20.57 7.09
CA LYS A 180 -1.78 19.68 6.87
C LYS A 180 -2.23 18.42 6.12
N ARG A 181 -1.36 17.85 5.29
CA ARG A 181 -1.63 16.54 4.66
C ARG A 181 -1.75 15.46 5.74
N GLY A 182 -2.67 14.51 5.50
CA GLY A 182 -2.76 13.29 6.28
C GLY A 182 -1.92 12.17 5.69
N SER A 183 -1.72 11.12 6.46
CA SER A 183 -1.05 9.89 6.06
C SER A 183 -1.93 8.71 6.45
N THR A 184 -2.27 7.85 5.50
CA THR A 184 -3.13 6.68 5.75
C THR A 184 -2.46 5.44 5.17
N LEU A 185 -2.35 4.38 5.95
CA LEU A 185 -1.82 3.11 5.46
C LEU A 185 -2.78 2.47 4.44
N ASP A 186 -2.27 2.09 3.26
CA ASP A 186 -3.01 1.26 2.30
C ASP A 186 -2.95 -0.21 2.74
N LEU A 187 -3.92 -0.63 3.54
CA LEU A 187 -3.99 -2.00 4.08
C LEU A 187 -3.96 -3.08 2.96
N PRO A 188 -4.81 -3.01 1.91
CA PRO A 188 -4.79 -3.99 0.84
C PRO A 188 -3.41 -4.17 0.18
N GLN A 189 -2.71 -3.07 -0.14
CA GLN A 189 -1.38 -3.16 -0.73
C GLN A 189 -0.33 -3.63 0.28
N ALA A 190 -0.41 -3.18 1.53
CA ALA A 190 0.50 -3.61 2.59
C ALA A 190 0.47 -5.13 2.80
N LEU A 191 -0.73 -5.73 2.78
CA LEU A 191 -0.90 -7.18 2.92
C LEU A 191 -0.17 -7.96 1.83
N LEU A 192 -0.27 -7.52 0.57
CA LEU A 192 0.39 -8.17 -0.56
C LEU A 192 1.91 -8.08 -0.45
N MET A 193 2.43 -6.91 -0.09
CA MET A 193 3.87 -6.68 0.04
C MET A 193 4.47 -7.46 1.22
N ILE A 194 3.71 -7.60 2.31
CA ILE A 194 4.14 -8.38 3.48
C ILE A 194 4.08 -9.88 3.20
N ASP A 195 3.06 -10.39 2.49
CA ASP A 195 3.04 -11.80 2.06
C ASP A 195 4.30 -12.14 1.25
N GLU A 196 4.66 -11.29 0.28
CA GLU A 196 5.86 -11.49 -0.52
C GLU A 196 7.14 -11.50 0.35
N ALA A 197 7.26 -10.58 1.31
CA ALA A 197 8.42 -10.51 2.20
C ALA A 197 8.48 -11.67 3.20
N LEU A 198 7.33 -12.15 3.69
CA LEU A 198 7.26 -13.33 4.55
C LEU A 198 7.75 -14.58 3.83
N ARG A 199 7.54 -14.66 2.50
CA ARG A 199 7.96 -15.79 1.66
C ARG A 199 9.41 -15.72 1.17
N LYS A 200 10.14 -14.64 1.46
CA LYS A 200 11.57 -14.50 1.12
C LYS A 200 12.47 -14.97 2.26
N PRO A 201 13.56 -15.71 1.97
CA PRO A 201 14.52 -16.15 2.99
C PRO A 201 15.52 -15.06 3.40
N ILE A 202 15.71 -14.03 2.59
CA ILE A 202 16.63 -12.90 2.83
C ILE A 202 16.00 -11.61 2.30
N ASN A 203 16.54 -10.45 2.69
CA ASN A 203 16.06 -9.12 2.28
C ASN A 203 14.56 -8.92 2.59
N ARG A 204 14.18 -9.23 3.83
CA ARG A 204 12.80 -9.16 4.33
C ARG A 204 12.47 -7.75 4.79
N THR A 205 12.43 -6.83 3.85
CA THR A 205 12.12 -5.41 4.10
C THR A 205 10.96 -4.96 3.23
N VAL A 206 9.99 -4.29 3.84
CA VAL A 206 8.79 -3.76 3.17
C VAL A 206 8.68 -2.27 3.44
N GLN A 207 8.65 -1.46 2.39
CA GLN A 207 8.19 -0.08 2.49
C GLN A 207 6.67 -0.09 2.50
N LEU A 208 6.06 0.29 3.62
CA LEU A 208 4.61 0.27 3.71
C LEU A 208 4.01 1.33 2.76
N PRO A 209 2.98 0.96 1.97
CA PRO A 209 2.32 1.88 1.08
C PRO A 209 1.46 2.83 1.90
N ILE A 210 1.88 4.09 1.97
CA ILE A 210 1.15 5.15 2.68
C ILE A 210 0.53 6.03 1.61
N GLY A 211 -0.79 6.15 1.63
CA GLY A 211 -1.53 7.11 0.84
C GLY A 211 -1.41 8.51 1.45
N ASP A 212 -1.12 9.49 0.61
CA ASP A 212 -1.29 10.90 0.95
C ASP A 212 -2.79 11.21 0.98
N SER A 213 -3.35 11.36 2.18
CA SER A 213 -4.68 11.95 2.28
C SER A 213 -4.56 13.45 2.01
N ALA A 214 -5.23 13.92 0.95
CA ALA A 214 -5.13 15.29 0.49
C ALA A 214 -5.42 16.28 1.63
N ALA A 215 -4.62 17.34 1.69
CA ALA A 215 -4.87 18.45 2.61
C ALA A 215 -6.28 19.00 2.40
N SER A 216 -7.05 19.13 3.48
CA SER A 216 -8.37 19.76 3.40
C SER A 216 -8.20 21.23 3.00
N LYS A 217 -8.95 21.65 1.97
CA LYS A 217 -8.89 23.01 1.42
C LYS A 217 -9.94 23.91 2.09
N PRO A 218 -9.68 25.21 2.23
CA PRO A 218 -10.69 26.17 2.66
C PRO A 218 -11.93 26.10 1.74
N ASN A 219 -13.12 26.14 2.33
CA ASN A 219 -14.41 26.16 1.65
C ASN A 219 -15.20 27.43 2.02
N LEU A 220 -16.42 27.60 1.47
CA LEU A 220 -17.21 28.78 1.79
C LEU A 220 -17.55 28.89 3.28
N ASN A 221 -17.69 27.77 4.00
CA ASN A 221 -17.86 27.85 5.46
C ASN A 221 -16.62 28.42 6.18
N THR A 222 -15.41 28.14 5.68
CA THR A 222 -14.17 28.75 6.20
C THR A 222 -14.20 30.27 5.98
N LEU A 223 -14.62 30.70 4.80
CA LEU A 223 -14.81 32.13 4.49
C LEU A 223 -15.90 32.77 5.37
N ARG A 224 -17.00 32.06 5.64
CA ARG A 224 -18.09 32.52 6.51
C ARG A 224 -17.58 32.89 7.89
N GLN A 225 -16.81 31.99 8.50
CA GLN A 225 -16.27 32.22 9.84
C GLN A 225 -15.23 33.34 9.84
N LEU A 226 -14.38 33.42 8.80
CA LEU A 226 -13.46 34.55 8.65
C LEU A 226 -14.21 35.90 8.59
N ILE A 227 -15.32 35.99 7.86
CA ILE A 227 -16.12 37.23 7.79
C ILE A 227 -16.69 37.59 9.16
N ILE A 228 -17.27 36.63 9.88
CA ILE A 228 -17.86 36.85 11.20
C ILE A 228 -16.79 37.30 12.20
N ASP A 229 -15.69 36.56 12.29
CA ASP A 229 -14.61 36.88 13.23
C ASP A 229 -13.97 38.24 12.90
N TYR A 230 -13.85 38.57 11.61
CA TYR A 230 -13.37 39.89 11.19
C TYR A 230 -14.32 41.00 11.67
N LEU A 231 -15.62 40.86 11.44
CA LEU A 231 -16.63 41.84 11.89
C LEU A 231 -16.60 41.99 13.42
N ASP A 232 -16.51 40.90 14.15
CA ASP A 232 -16.43 40.88 15.61
C ASP A 232 -15.18 41.63 16.13
N ILE A 233 -14.00 41.40 15.52
CA ILE A 233 -12.75 42.10 15.90
C ILE A 233 -12.82 43.60 15.54
N GLN A 234 -13.59 43.98 14.51
CA GLN A 234 -13.88 45.40 14.22
C GLN A 234 -14.92 46.02 15.18
N GLY A 235 -15.46 45.25 16.13
CA GLY A 235 -16.51 45.69 17.05
C GLY A 235 -17.89 45.81 16.39
N PHE A 236 -18.09 45.19 15.23
CA PHE A 236 -19.35 45.15 14.50
C PHE A 236 -19.97 43.76 14.66
N ILE A 237 -20.81 43.57 15.67
CA ILE A 237 -21.46 42.27 15.91
C ILE A 237 -22.54 42.09 14.84
N HIS A 238 -22.36 41.10 13.95
CA HIS A 238 -23.19 40.95 12.75
C HIS A 238 -24.69 40.68 13.01
N ASP A 239 -25.05 40.15 14.18
CA ASP A 239 -26.40 39.84 14.64
C ASP A 239 -26.77 40.59 15.94
N GLY A 240 -26.09 41.70 16.21
CA GLY A 240 -26.26 42.49 17.42
C GLY A 240 -27.52 43.36 17.44
N GLN A 241 -27.84 43.89 18.63
CA GLN A 241 -28.96 44.84 18.77
C GLN A 241 -28.69 46.21 18.12
N ALA A 242 -27.41 46.60 18.06
CA ALA A 242 -26.98 47.90 17.55
C ALA A 242 -26.39 47.83 16.12
N SER A 243 -26.09 46.63 15.63
CA SER A 243 -25.43 46.39 14.35
C SER A 243 -25.96 45.10 13.73
N ILE A 244 -26.26 45.15 12.43
CA ILE A 244 -26.66 43.98 11.65
C ILE A 244 -25.84 43.99 10.36
N ALA A 245 -25.20 42.86 10.02
CA ALA A 245 -24.53 42.66 8.73
C ALA A 245 -25.12 41.43 8.04
N SER A 246 -25.64 41.67 6.84
CA SER A 246 -26.12 40.62 5.94
C SER A 246 -25.13 40.43 4.79
N VAL A 247 -24.72 39.18 4.55
CA VAL A 247 -23.79 38.79 3.48
C VAL A 247 -24.32 37.53 2.81
N PHE A 248 -24.40 37.55 1.49
CA PHE A 248 -24.72 36.39 0.68
C PHE A 248 -23.67 36.25 -0.42
N ILE A 249 -23.07 35.06 -0.52
CA ILE A 249 -22.10 34.70 -1.56
C ILE A 249 -22.50 33.35 -2.12
N ILE A 250 -22.55 33.24 -3.44
CA ILE A 250 -22.79 31.98 -4.15
C ILE A 250 -21.62 31.71 -5.09
N ASP A 251 -21.08 30.50 -5.03
CA ASP A 251 -20.16 30.00 -6.06
C ASP A 251 -20.98 29.49 -7.24
N LEU A 252 -20.90 30.19 -8.37
CA LEU A 252 -21.67 29.84 -9.58
C LEU A 252 -21.19 28.55 -10.27
N GLN A 253 -20.01 28.02 -9.93
CA GLN A 253 -19.50 26.76 -10.49
C GLN A 253 -20.01 25.55 -9.71
N THR A 254 -20.05 25.65 -8.38
CA THR A 254 -20.39 24.54 -7.48
C THR A 254 -21.83 24.62 -6.95
N GLY A 255 -22.43 25.81 -6.95
CA GLY A 255 -23.69 26.10 -6.29
C GLY A 255 -23.58 26.18 -4.76
N GLU A 256 -22.38 26.15 -4.18
CA GLU A 256 -22.19 26.33 -2.74
C GLU A 256 -22.59 27.76 -2.35
N GLU A 257 -23.32 27.90 -1.25
CA GLU A 257 -23.79 29.18 -0.73
C GLU A 257 -23.23 29.47 0.65
N LEU A 258 -22.83 30.72 0.86
CA LEU A 258 -22.55 31.32 2.15
C LEU A 258 -23.66 32.32 2.43
N ASN A 259 -24.35 32.14 3.54
CA ASN A 259 -25.39 33.03 4.00
C ASN A 259 -25.12 33.47 5.45
N ILE A 260 -25.07 34.79 5.65
CA ILE A 260 -25.08 35.47 6.94
C ILE A 260 -26.26 36.44 6.87
N LEU A 261 -27.36 36.14 7.58
CA LEU A 261 -28.57 36.99 7.64
C LEU A 261 -29.06 37.50 6.27
N GLY A 262 -28.86 36.74 5.20
CA GLY A 262 -29.18 37.14 3.82
C GLY A 262 -30.68 37.27 3.54
N ASP A 263 -31.51 36.72 4.43
CA ASP A 263 -32.96 36.84 4.44
C ASP A 263 -33.47 38.05 5.25
N VAL A 264 -32.58 38.77 5.95
CA VAL A 264 -32.94 39.96 6.73
C VAL A 264 -32.97 41.19 5.81
N ALA A 265 -34.16 41.77 5.68
CA ALA A 265 -34.37 42.98 4.89
C ALA A 265 -33.55 44.15 5.46
N SER A 266 -32.67 44.72 4.64
CA SER A 266 -31.84 45.87 4.96
C SER A 266 -32.20 47.07 4.07
N SER A 267 -31.85 48.28 4.50
CA SER A 267 -31.96 49.46 3.64
C SER A 267 -31.08 49.27 2.41
N ALA A 268 -31.71 49.23 1.23
CA ALA A 268 -31.00 49.06 -0.02
C ALA A 268 -30.18 50.30 -0.43
N ALA A 269 -30.39 51.47 0.21
CA ALA A 269 -29.69 52.70 -0.11
C ALA A 269 -29.52 52.90 -1.64
N SER A 270 -28.29 52.99 -2.15
CA SER A 270 -28.04 53.09 -3.60
C SER A 270 -27.94 51.76 -4.33
N THR A 271 -27.91 50.60 -3.65
CA THR A 271 -27.99 49.30 -4.33
C THR A 271 -29.36 49.08 -4.96
N MET A 272 -30.42 49.75 -4.47
CA MET A 272 -31.75 49.81 -5.10
C MET A 272 -31.72 50.31 -6.57
N LYS A 273 -30.67 51.01 -6.99
CA LYS A 273 -30.53 51.47 -8.39
C LYS A 273 -30.31 50.30 -9.36
N VAL A 274 -29.83 49.15 -8.89
CA VAL A 274 -29.70 47.92 -9.69
C VAL A 274 -31.06 47.36 -10.09
N PRO A 275 -32.01 47.06 -9.18
CA PRO A 275 -33.35 46.61 -9.58
C PRO A 275 -34.11 47.67 -10.40
N ILE A 276 -33.91 48.98 -10.15
CA ILE A 276 -34.47 50.03 -11.04
C ILE A 276 -33.95 49.85 -12.49
N LEU A 277 -32.66 49.58 -12.66
CA LEU A 277 -32.08 49.34 -13.99
C LEU A 277 -32.62 48.06 -14.63
N ILE A 278 -32.70 46.96 -13.86
CA ILE A 278 -33.24 45.69 -14.34
C ILE A 278 -34.69 45.90 -14.82
N ASP A 279 -35.50 46.62 -14.04
CA ASP A 279 -36.88 46.94 -14.40
C ASP A 279 -36.96 47.85 -15.63
N PHE A 280 -36.07 48.83 -15.76
CA PHE A 280 -35.98 49.65 -16.97
C PHE A 280 -35.70 48.80 -18.22
N TYR A 281 -34.80 47.83 -18.14
CA TYR A 281 -34.56 46.90 -19.23
C TYR A 281 -35.73 45.95 -19.48
N ARG A 282 -36.50 45.56 -18.46
CA ARG A 282 -37.73 44.78 -18.62
C ARG A 282 -38.84 45.57 -19.31
N TYR A 283 -38.92 46.88 -19.05
CA TYR A 283 -39.88 47.79 -19.66
C TYR A 283 -39.56 48.08 -21.13
N LYS A 284 -38.28 47.97 -21.53
CA LYS A 284 -37.80 48.33 -22.86
C LYS A 284 -37.85 47.16 -23.85
N ASP A 285 -38.53 47.37 -24.98
CA ASP A 285 -38.51 46.44 -26.12
C ASP A 285 -37.25 46.59 -27.00
N PHE A 286 -36.57 47.73 -26.92
CA PHE A 286 -35.41 48.08 -27.74
C PHE A 286 -34.26 48.61 -26.87
N PRO A 287 -33.00 48.55 -27.36
CA PRO A 287 -31.87 49.12 -26.64
C PRO A 287 -32.08 50.59 -26.25
N PRO A 288 -31.57 51.03 -25.07
CA PRO A 288 -31.64 52.42 -24.65
C PRO A 288 -31.02 53.36 -25.68
N ASP A 289 -31.64 54.52 -25.90
CA ASP A 289 -31.04 55.57 -26.71
C ASP A 289 -29.89 56.29 -25.96
N GLN A 290 -29.29 57.29 -26.60
CA GLN A 290 -28.14 57.99 -26.03
C GLN A 290 -28.48 58.77 -24.75
N ASP A 291 -29.66 59.37 -24.66
CA ASP A 291 -30.08 60.14 -23.50
C ASP A 291 -30.40 59.20 -22.34
N GLU A 292 -31.09 58.09 -22.62
CA GLU A 292 -31.38 57.05 -21.65
C GLU A 292 -30.11 56.38 -21.14
N ALA A 293 -29.16 56.06 -22.02
CA ALA A 293 -27.86 55.54 -21.65
C ALA A 293 -27.08 56.53 -20.75
N TYR A 294 -27.17 57.84 -21.04
CA TYR A 294 -26.58 58.88 -20.18
C TYR A 294 -27.25 58.93 -18.79
N ILE A 295 -28.57 58.82 -18.73
CA ILE A 295 -29.32 58.79 -17.46
C ILE A 295 -28.95 57.54 -16.66
N MET A 296 -28.88 56.37 -17.30
CA MET A 296 -28.49 55.10 -16.68
C MET A 296 -27.07 55.17 -16.10
N ALA A 297 -26.11 55.69 -16.88
CA ALA A 297 -24.73 55.86 -16.43
C ALA A 297 -24.64 56.82 -15.23
N ASN A 298 -25.36 57.95 -15.26
CA ASN A 298 -25.43 58.86 -14.12
C ASN A 298 -26.08 58.23 -12.89
N SER A 299 -27.09 57.38 -13.07
CA SER A 299 -27.74 56.65 -11.99
C SER A 299 -26.77 55.67 -11.32
N LEU A 300 -26.05 54.85 -12.09
CA LEU A 300 -25.22 53.78 -11.52
C LEU A 300 -23.80 54.21 -11.16
N LEU A 301 -23.11 54.91 -12.06
CA LEU A 301 -21.70 55.25 -11.86
C LEU A 301 -21.53 56.45 -10.91
N CYS A 302 -22.41 57.44 -11.03
CA CYS A 302 -22.37 58.64 -10.20
C CYS A 302 -23.34 58.57 -9.01
N SER A 303 -24.11 57.49 -8.88
CA SER A 303 -25.15 57.31 -7.85
C SER A 303 -26.16 58.47 -7.78
N ARG A 304 -26.44 59.17 -8.89
CA ARG A 304 -27.31 60.36 -8.89
C ARG A 304 -28.78 59.99 -8.71
N ASN A 305 -29.37 60.43 -7.61
CA ASN A 305 -30.78 60.17 -7.29
C ASN A 305 -31.74 60.78 -8.31
N SER A 306 -31.44 61.96 -8.86
CA SER A 306 -32.28 62.59 -9.89
C SER A 306 -32.38 61.74 -11.15
N SER A 307 -31.30 61.08 -11.56
CA SER A 307 -31.29 60.16 -12.70
C SER A 307 -32.08 58.89 -12.39
N SER A 308 -31.97 58.33 -11.18
CA SER A 308 -32.79 57.17 -10.79
C SER A 308 -34.28 57.50 -10.73
N ASN A 309 -34.64 58.70 -10.25
CA ASN A 309 -36.03 59.18 -10.26
C ASN A 309 -36.54 59.32 -11.69
N LEU A 310 -35.72 59.82 -12.61
CA LEU A 310 -36.07 59.91 -14.02
C LEU A 310 -36.25 58.52 -14.66
N LEU A 311 -35.42 57.53 -14.34
CA LEU A 311 -35.62 56.16 -14.81
C LEU A 311 -36.96 55.59 -14.32
N MET A 312 -37.29 55.78 -13.04
CA MET A 312 -38.60 55.35 -12.51
C MET A 312 -39.76 56.09 -13.19
N LYS A 313 -39.61 57.38 -13.47
CA LYS A 313 -40.61 58.14 -14.26
C LYS A 313 -40.83 57.51 -15.63
N LEU A 314 -39.75 57.19 -16.35
CA LEU A 314 -39.80 56.59 -17.68
C LEU A 314 -40.49 55.22 -17.65
N ILE A 315 -40.14 54.36 -16.68
CA ILE A 315 -40.81 53.06 -16.44
C ILE A 315 -42.32 53.27 -16.23
N GLY A 316 -42.71 54.30 -15.49
CA GLY A 316 -44.11 54.60 -15.19
C GLY A 316 -44.94 55.17 -16.36
N GLY A 317 -44.33 55.48 -17.51
CA GLY A 317 -44.99 56.08 -18.67
C GLY A 317 -44.45 57.46 -19.09
N GLY A 318 -43.49 58.01 -18.35
CA GLY A 318 -42.75 59.22 -18.72
C GLY A 318 -43.46 60.56 -18.44
N GLN A 319 -44.70 60.56 -17.95
CA GLN A 319 -45.44 61.79 -17.62
C GLN A 319 -45.14 62.26 -16.19
N GLU A 320 -45.41 63.54 -15.90
CA GLU A 320 -45.31 64.07 -14.54
C GLU A 320 -46.23 63.30 -13.58
N GLY A 321 -45.67 62.82 -12.46
CA GLY A 321 -46.37 61.99 -11.47
C GLY A 321 -46.27 60.48 -11.70
N ASP A 322 -45.71 60.03 -12.83
CA ASP A 322 -45.54 58.60 -13.13
C ASP A 322 -44.41 57.95 -12.32
N GLU A 323 -43.63 58.71 -11.56
CA GLU A 323 -42.56 58.19 -10.70
C GLU A 323 -43.09 57.12 -9.74
N PHE A 324 -44.30 57.31 -9.19
CA PHE A 324 -44.92 56.34 -8.27
C PHE A 324 -45.38 55.06 -8.97
N LYS A 325 -45.81 55.13 -10.23
CA LYS A 325 -46.09 53.93 -11.04
C LYS A 325 -44.80 53.16 -11.32
N GLY A 326 -43.71 53.88 -11.61
CA GLY A 326 -42.38 53.30 -11.74
C GLY A 326 -41.94 52.58 -10.46
N VAL A 327 -42.12 53.21 -9.29
CA VAL A 327 -41.81 52.57 -8.00
C VAL A 327 -42.62 51.29 -7.79
N GLN A 328 -43.90 51.28 -8.16
CA GLN A 328 -44.73 50.07 -8.08
C GLN A 328 -44.21 48.96 -9.01
N SER A 329 -43.81 49.31 -10.25
CA SER A 329 -43.21 48.36 -11.20
C SER A 329 -41.92 47.75 -10.65
N VAL A 330 -40.98 48.58 -10.20
CA VAL A 330 -39.71 48.14 -9.62
C VAL A 330 -39.94 47.21 -8.42
N THR A 331 -40.89 47.55 -7.55
CA THR A 331 -41.25 46.70 -6.40
C THR A 331 -41.78 45.34 -6.83
N ALA A 332 -42.64 45.28 -7.85
CA ALA A 332 -43.16 44.03 -8.38
C ALA A 332 -42.11 43.18 -9.12
N SER A 333 -41.06 43.84 -9.65
CA SER A 333 -39.97 43.16 -10.34
C SER A 333 -38.87 42.64 -9.41
N ALA A 334 -38.79 43.14 -8.19
CA ALA A 334 -37.79 42.78 -7.19
C ALA A 334 -38.25 41.71 -6.17
N LEU A 335 -39.53 41.31 -6.23
CA LEU A 335 -40.15 40.25 -5.43
C LEU A 335 -40.41 39.01 -6.31
#